data_AF-A0A661MBN7-F1
#
_entry.id   AF-A0A661MBN7-F1
#
_cell.length_a   1.000
_cell.length_b   1.000
_cell.length_c   1.000
_cell.angle_alpha   90.00
_cell.angle_beta   90.00
_cell.angle_gamma   90.00
#
_symmetry.space_group_name_H-M   'P 1'
#
loop_
_entity.id
_entity.type
_entity.pdbx_description
1 polymer ?
#
loop_
_entity_poly.entity_id
_entity_poly.type
_entity_poly.pdbx_seq_one_letter_code
_entity_poly.pdbx_strand_id
1 'polypeptide(L)'
;MTLCVFAAVRSELTLLISLCHAVRRNGPGGLHQEVYEGRAGGKNVTLAVVGVGLGSAALSIGSLLGVLAPRAAFMVGSAGALPGSGLETGDLLVCESEILAELGVVRGPGIGDARPLVLPGVRQEIPLDPGLSAALFRAGSVVG
;
A
#
# COMPACT_ATOMS: atom_id res chain seq x y z
N MET A 1 -18.80 7.68 -2.73
CA MET A 1 -17.81 6.63 -3.03
C MET A 1 -16.53 6.98 -2.29
N THR A 2 -16.08 6.09 -1.41
CA THR A 2 -14.94 6.35 -0.52
C THR A 2 -13.74 5.54 -0.98
N LEU A 3 -12.64 6.23 -1.25
CA LEU A 3 -11.33 5.66 -1.61
C LEU A 3 -10.45 5.70 -0.37
N CYS A 4 -9.73 4.62 -0.07
CA CYS A 4 -8.74 4.61 1.00
C CYS A 4 -7.32 4.51 0.42
N VAL A 5 -6.41 5.35 0.88
CA VAL A 5 -5.00 5.31 0.51
C VAL A 5 -4.18 5.12 1.77
N PHE A 6 -3.36 4.07 1.79
CA PHE A 6 -2.48 3.75 2.92
C PHE A 6 -1.05 4.14 2.61
N ALA A 7 -0.28 4.47 3.63
CA ALA A 7 1.17 4.53 3.55
C ALA A 7 1.82 4.14 4.88
N ALA A 8 3.07 3.70 4.85
CA ALA A 8 3.77 3.28 6.06
C ALA A 8 4.08 4.49 6.96
N VAL A 9 4.46 5.62 6.36
CA VAL A 9 4.81 6.85 7.08
C VAL A 9 4.10 8.07 6.49
N ARG A 10 3.91 9.11 7.32
CA ARG A 10 3.21 10.35 6.93
C ARG A 10 3.83 11.05 5.71
N SER A 11 5.16 11.02 5.57
CA SER A 11 5.87 11.67 4.46
C SER A 11 5.47 11.12 3.09
N GLU A 12 5.10 9.85 3.01
CA GLU A 12 4.62 9.21 1.77
C GLU A 12 3.22 9.73 1.36
N LEU A 13 2.47 10.33 2.30
CA LEU A 13 1.16 10.93 2.03
C LEU A 13 1.21 12.45 1.88
N THR A 14 2.35 13.11 2.09
CA THR A 14 2.41 14.58 2.16
C THR A 14 1.81 15.26 0.94
N LEU A 15 2.14 14.79 -0.27
CA LEU A 15 1.59 15.35 -1.51
C LEU A 15 0.08 15.09 -1.63
N LEU A 16 -0.37 13.88 -1.30
CA LEU A 16 -1.80 13.53 -1.35
C LEU A 16 -2.63 14.30 -0.33
N ILE A 17 -2.11 14.51 0.88
CA ILE A 17 -2.75 15.33 1.91
C ILE A 17 -2.95 16.75 1.39
N SER A 18 -1.94 17.34 0.75
CA SER A 18 -2.02 18.68 0.17
C SER A 18 -3.02 18.73 -1.00
N LEU A 19 -2.89 17.84 -1.99
CA LEU A 19 -3.72 17.80 -3.20
C LEU A 19 -5.19 17.53 -2.91
N CYS A 20 -5.49 16.71 -1.89
CA CYS A 20 -6.87 16.40 -1.51
C CYS A 20 -7.46 17.42 -0.53
N HIS A 21 -6.70 18.46 -0.16
CA HIS A 21 -7.01 19.37 0.94
C HIS A 21 -7.44 18.60 2.21
N ALA A 22 -6.73 17.52 2.51
CA ALA A 22 -7.14 16.57 3.55
C ALA A 22 -6.84 17.13 4.95
N VAL A 23 -7.81 16.98 5.84
CA VAL A 23 -7.70 17.43 7.23
C VAL A 23 -7.54 16.23 8.15
N ARG A 24 -6.66 16.34 9.14
CA ARG A 24 -6.45 15.30 10.15
C ARG A 24 -7.74 15.05 10.92
N ARG A 25 -8.07 13.78 11.12
CA ARG A 25 -9.20 13.31 11.92
C ARG A 25 -8.72 12.36 13.01
N ASN A 26 -9.58 12.14 14.00
CA ASN A 26 -9.41 11.01 14.91
C ASN A 26 -9.63 9.71 14.13
N GLY A 27 -8.96 8.62 14.52
CA GLY A 27 -9.15 7.35 13.84
C GLY A 27 -10.62 6.88 13.96
N PRO A 28 -11.18 6.32 12.88
CA PRO A 28 -12.57 5.91 12.82
C PRO A 28 -12.83 4.79 13.84
N GLY A 29 -13.97 4.84 14.55
CA GLY A 29 -14.30 3.79 15.52
C GLY A 29 -13.40 3.75 16.77
N GLY A 30 -12.73 4.86 17.12
CA GLY A 30 -11.85 4.94 18.30
C GLY A 30 -10.43 4.43 18.05
N LEU A 31 -10.10 4.17 16.79
CA LEU A 31 -8.78 3.76 16.33
C LEU A 31 -7.71 4.85 16.56
N HIS A 32 -6.47 4.43 16.85
CA HIS A 32 -5.34 5.34 17.12
C HIS A 32 -4.55 5.74 15.87
N GLN A 33 -4.88 5.16 14.71
CA GLN A 33 -4.23 5.43 13.45
C GLN A 33 -4.34 6.90 13.07
N GLU A 34 -3.27 7.44 12.48
CA GLU A 34 -3.28 8.79 11.94
C GLU A 34 -4.03 8.79 10.60
N VAL A 35 -5.20 9.44 10.60
CA VAL A 35 -6.12 9.47 9.46
C VAL A 35 -6.36 10.91 9.01
N TYR A 36 -6.45 11.10 7.70
CA TYR A 36 -6.80 12.35 7.05
C TYR A 36 -7.98 12.11 6.11
N GLU A 37 -8.89 13.07 6.07
CA GLU A 37 -10.05 13.05 5.18
C GLU A 37 -10.03 14.26 4.26
N GLY A 38 -10.15 14.01 2.96
CA GLY A 38 -10.17 15.04 1.93
C GLY A 38 -11.05 14.65 0.75
N ARG A 39 -10.90 15.39 -0.35
CA ARG A 39 -11.62 15.11 -1.60
C ARG A 39 -10.71 15.23 -2.81
N ALA A 40 -10.88 14.33 -3.76
CA ALA A 40 -10.23 14.37 -5.06
C ALA A 40 -11.24 14.03 -6.16
N GLY A 41 -11.33 14.86 -7.21
CA GLY A 41 -12.28 14.63 -8.31
C GLY A 41 -13.74 14.44 -7.85
N GLY A 42 -14.17 15.18 -6.82
CA GLY A 42 -15.50 15.08 -6.23
C GLY A 42 -15.74 13.86 -5.33
N LYS A 43 -14.79 12.94 -5.21
CA LYS A 43 -14.88 11.73 -4.38
C LYS A 43 -14.25 11.96 -3.01
N ASN A 44 -14.77 11.27 -1.98
CA ASN A 44 -14.18 11.30 -0.65
C ASN A 44 -12.97 10.38 -0.62
N VAL A 45 -11.86 10.89 -0.06
CA VAL A 45 -10.60 10.16 0.07
C VAL A 45 -10.21 10.14 1.53
N THR A 46 -9.92 8.95 2.04
CA THR A 46 -9.33 8.74 3.36
C THR A 46 -7.88 8.34 3.16
N LEU A 47 -6.96 9.08 3.77
CA LEU A 47 -5.52 8.79 3.76
C LEU A 47 -5.14 8.34 5.17
N ALA A 48 -4.45 7.20 5.31
CA ALA A 48 -4.09 6.69 6.63
C ALA A 48 -2.64 6.20 6.70
N VAL A 49 -1.97 6.57 7.79
CA VAL A 49 -0.64 6.04 8.13
C VAL A 49 -0.83 4.73 8.88
N VAL A 50 -0.21 3.66 8.37
CA VAL A 50 -0.39 2.29 8.88
C VAL A 50 0.82 1.75 9.63
N GLY A 51 1.92 2.51 9.64
CA GLY A 51 3.18 2.15 10.28
C GLY A 51 4.04 1.21 9.43
N VAL A 52 5.32 1.12 9.80
CA VAL A 52 6.33 0.33 9.09
C VAL A 52 6.27 -1.14 9.51
N GLY A 53 6.36 -2.03 8.52
CA GLY A 53 6.44 -3.48 8.72
C GLY A 53 5.09 -4.19 8.70
N LEU A 54 5.13 -5.49 8.37
CA LEU A 54 3.97 -6.32 8.09
C LEU A 54 2.94 -6.32 9.24
N GLY A 55 3.40 -6.47 10.49
CA GLY A 55 2.50 -6.52 11.65
C GLY A 55 1.72 -5.22 11.86
N SER A 56 2.39 -4.08 11.76
CA SER A 56 1.73 -2.77 11.90
C SER A 56 0.76 -2.50 10.75
N ALA A 57 1.21 -2.76 9.51
CA ALA A 57 0.41 -2.56 8.32
C ALA A 57 -0.83 -3.47 8.31
N ALA A 58 -0.68 -4.77 8.58
CA ALA A 58 -1.78 -5.73 8.59
C ALA A 58 -2.84 -5.38 9.64
N LEU A 59 -2.42 -5.06 10.87
CA LEU A 59 -3.34 -4.66 11.94
C LEU A 59 -4.09 -3.38 11.55
N SER A 60 -3.36 -2.34 11.13
CA SER A 60 -3.95 -1.04 10.82
C SER A 60 -4.88 -1.09 9.61
N ILE A 61 -4.44 -1.70 8.51
CA ILE A 61 -5.26 -1.85 7.31
C ILE A 61 -6.50 -2.70 7.62
N GLY A 62 -6.34 -3.83 8.30
CA GLY A 62 -7.46 -4.70 8.67
C GLY A 62 -8.50 -3.97 9.52
N SER A 63 -8.07 -3.26 10.57
CA SER A 63 -8.95 -2.46 11.42
C SER A 63 -9.65 -1.33 10.66
N LEU A 64 -8.92 -0.60 9.82
CA LEU A 64 -9.48 0.50 9.04
C LEU A 64 -10.49 0.01 8.00
N LEU A 65 -10.20 -1.07 7.29
CA LEU A 65 -11.11 -1.66 6.31
C LEU A 65 -12.39 -2.19 6.97
N GLY A 66 -12.27 -2.78 8.16
CA GLY A 66 -13.42 -3.28 8.93
C GLY A 66 -14.40 -2.18 9.35
N VAL A 67 -13.92 -0.95 9.56
CA VAL A 67 -14.76 0.20 9.96
C VAL A 67 -15.21 1.04 8.77
N LEU A 68 -14.30 1.31 7.83
CA LEU A 68 -14.54 2.25 6.73
C LEU A 68 -15.26 1.63 5.53
N ALA A 69 -15.13 0.31 5.34
CA ALA A 69 -15.69 -0.44 4.21
C ALA A 69 -15.57 0.31 2.85
N PRO A 70 -14.35 0.74 2.45
CA PRO A 70 -14.17 1.54 1.24
C PRO A 70 -14.49 0.72 -0.01
N ARG A 71 -14.83 1.40 -1.11
CA ARG A 71 -15.07 0.72 -2.40
C ARG A 71 -13.78 0.24 -3.05
N ALA A 72 -12.68 0.93 -2.78
CA ALA A 72 -11.35 0.59 -3.23
C ALA A 72 -10.33 1.09 -2.21
N ALA A 73 -9.25 0.34 -2.04
CA ALA A 73 -8.13 0.73 -1.22
C ALA A 73 -6.82 0.32 -1.88
N PHE A 74 -5.79 1.16 -1.76
CA PHE A 74 -4.44 0.86 -2.23
C PHE A 74 -3.41 1.49 -1.31
N MET A 75 -2.18 0.99 -1.38
CA MET A 75 -1.05 1.54 -0.65
C MET A 75 -0.15 2.33 -1.62
N VAL A 76 0.38 3.44 -1.13
CA VAL A 76 1.47 4.19 -1.77
C VAL A 76 2.66 4.20 -0.83
N GLY A 77 3.85 4.29 -1.39
CA GLY A 77 5.08 4.36 -0.64
C GLY A 77 6.30 4.38 -1.54
N SER A 78 7.45 4.25 -0.91
CA SER A 78 8.73 4.06 -1.60
C SER A 78 9.22 2.62 -1.45
N ALA A 79 9.92 2.13 -2.46
CA ALA A 79 10.51 0.80 -2.46
C ALA A 79 11.94 0.84 -3.01
N GLY A 80 12.77 -0.09 -2.56
CA GLY A 80 14.10 -0.30 -3.13
C GLY A 80 14.04 -1.10 -4.43
N ALA A 81 14.87 -0.75 -5.40
CA ALA A 81 15.01 -1.53 -6.63
C ALA A 81 15.83 -2.81 -6.36
N LEU A 82 15.27 -3.97 -6.71
CA LEU A 82 16.00 -5.23 -6.66
C LEU A 82 17.17 -5.18 -7.67
N PRO A 83 18.40 -5.60 -7.31
CA PRO A 83 19.51 -5.65 -8.25
C PRO A 83 19.17 -6.46 -9.49
N GLY A 84 19.43 -5.89 -10.68
CA GLY A 84 19.12 -6.54 -11.97
C GLY A 84 17.66 -6.43 -12.43
N SER A 85 16.79 -5.72 -11.71
CA SER A 85 15.40 -5.46 -12.14
C SER A 85 15.29 -4.53 -13.34
N GLY A 86 16.34 -3.76 -13.64
CA GLY A 86 16.33 -2.72 -14.68
C GLY A 86 15.63 -1.42 -14.25
N LEU A 87 15.22 -1.31 -12.98
CA LEU A 87 14.58 -0.12 -12.43
C LEU A 87 15.60 0.92 -11.97
N GLU A 88 15.25 2.19 -12.18
CA GLU A 88 16.01 3.35 -11.74
C GLU A 88 15.30 4.12 -10.62
N THR A 89 16.05 4.97 -9.90
CA THR A 89 15.45 5.82 -8.87
C THR A 89 14.52 6.83 -9.52
N GLY A 90 13.26 6.84 -9.08
CA GLY A 90 12.22 7.72 -9.63
C GLY A 90 11.19 6.98 -10.49
N ASP A 91 11.46 5.72 -10.86
CA ASP A 91 10.47 4.89 -11.54
C ASP A 91 9.24 4.68 -10.66
N LEU A 92 8.07 4.75 -11.29
CA LEU A 92 6.78 4.47 -10.67
C LEU A 92 6.35 3.03 -10.99
N LEU A 93 5.98 2.29 -9.95
CA LEU A 93 5.54 0.91 -10.05
C LEU A 93 4.09 0.78 -9.64
N VAL A 94 3.38 -0.09 -10.35
CA VAL A 94 2.05 -0.56 -9.94
C VAL A 94 2.11 -2.08 -9.88
N CYS A 95 1.96 -2.62 -8.68
CA CYS A 95 2.05 -4.06 -8.44
C CYS A 95 0.75 -4.76 -8.87
N GLU A 96 0.89 -5.96 -9.44
CA GLU A 96 -0.23 -6.88 -9.71
C GLU A 96 -0.38 -7.94 -8.60
N SER A 97 0.70 -8.19 -7.87
CA SER A 97 0.74 -9.08 -6.71
C SER A 97 1.76 -8.58 -5.68
N GLU A 98 1.64 -9.08 -4.46
CA GLU A 98 2.59 -8.85 -3.36
C GLU A 98 3.19 -10.20 -2.95
N ILE A 99 4.52 -10.29 -2.85
CA ILE A 99 5.23 -11.48 -2.38
C ILE A 99 5.70 -11.23 -0.94
N LEU A 100 5.24 -12.06 -0.01
CA LEU A 100 5.66 -12.03 1.39
C LEU A 100 7.09 -12.57 1.55
N ALA A 101 8.08 -11.70 1.39
CA ALA A 101 9.49 -12.03 1.53
C ALA A 101 9.86 -12.55 2.93
N GLU A 102 9.06 -12.21 3.95
CA GLU A 102 9.21 -12.69 5.34
C GLU A 102 9.01 -14.20 5.48
N LEU A 103 8.34 -14.82 4.50
CA LEU A 103 8.21 -16.28 4.40
C LEU A 103 9.38 -16.91 3.63
N GLY A 104 10.37 -16.12 3.19
CA GLY A 104 11.55 -16.62 2.50
C GLY A 104 12.46 -17.45 3.40
N VAL A 105 13.21 -18.37 2.78
CA VAL A 105 14.22 -19.17 3.50
C VAL A 105 15.57 -18.48 3.36
N VAL A 106 16.31 -18.35 4.46
CA VAL A 106 17.68 -17.84 4.40
C VAL A 106 18.55 -18.80 3.60
N ARG A 107 19.16 -18.32 2.50
CA ARG A 107 20.11 -19.10 1.70
C ARG A 107 21.57 -18.77 2.00
N GLY A 108 21.83 -17.61 2.61
CA GLY A 108 23.16 -17.18 3.04
C GLY A 108 23.13 -15.83 3.74
N PRO A 109 24.28 -15.31 4.20
CA PRO A 109 24.35 -13.98 4.84
C PRO A 109 23.82 -12.89 3.91
N GLY A 110 22.75 -12.20 4.33
CA GLY A 110 22.13 -11.12 3.55
C GLY A 110 21.41 -11.57 2.27
N ILE A 111 21.24 -12.88 2.05
CA ILE A 111 20.56 -13.43 0.86
C ILE A 111 19.37 -14.29 1.32
N GLY A 112 18.17 -13.75 1.11
CA GLY A 112 16.91 -14.48 1.26
C GLY A 112 16.50 -15.15 -0.05
N ASP A 113 16.02 -16.39 0.03
CA ASP A 113 15.31 -17.06 -1.05
C ASP A 113 13.82 -16.83 -0.88
N ALA A 114 13.29 -15.86 -1.60
CA ALA A 114 11.86 -15.52 -1.59
C ALA A 114 11.04 -16.42 -2.54
N ARG A 115 11.59 -17.52 -3.06
CA ARG A 115 10.80 -18.48 -3.84
C ARG A 115 9.68 -19.07 -2.98
N PRO A 116 8.53 -19.43 -3.58
CA PRO A 116 7.42 -20.03 -2.86
C PRO A 116 7.86 -21.22 -2.00
N LEU A 117 7.52 -21.21 -0.71
CA LEU A 117 7.77 -22.34 0.20
C LEU A 117 7.01 -23.62 -0.19
N VAL A 118 5.95 -23.51 -1.00
CA VAL A 118 5.06 -24.62 -1.41
C VAL A 118 4.53 -25.45 -0.22
N LEU A 119 4.11 -24.77 0.85
CA LEU A 119 3.50 -25.42 2.00
C LEU A 119 1.97 -25.48 1.88
N PRO A 120 1.31 -26.60 2.25
CA PRO A 120 -0.14 -26.68 2.24
C PRO A 120 -0.79 -25.56 3.07
N GLY A 121 -1.70 -24.81 2.44
CA GLY A 121 -2.43 -23.72 3.09
C GLY A 121 -1.69 -22.38 3.20
N VAL A 122 -0.42 -22.31 2.79
CA VAL A 122 0.37 -21.06 2.81
C VAL A 122 0.34 -20.42 1.42
N ARG A 123 -0.17 -19.18 1.34
CA ARG A 123 -0.02 -18.32 0.16
C ARG A 123 1.08 -17.29 0.44
N GLN A 124 2.17 -17.38 -0.31
CA GLN A 124 3.28 -16.44 -0.22
C GLN A 124 3.12 -15.27 -1.19
N GLU A 125 2.45 -15.50 -2.32
CA GLU A 125 2.06 -14.45 -3.26
C GLU A 125 0.57 -14.14 -3.10
N ILE A 126 0.26 -12.86 -2.94
CA ILE A 126 -1.10 -12.35 -2.77
C ILE A 126 -1.44 -11.57 -4.04
N PRO A 127 -2.39 -12.06 -4.88
CA PRO A 127 -2.84 -11.30 -6.04
C PRO A 127 -3.59 -10.05 -5.60
N LEU A 128 -3.34 -8.93 -6.26
CA LEU A 128 -4.06 -7.67 -6.08
C LEU A 128 -5.23 -7.57 -7.06
N ASP A 129 -6.13 -6.59 -6.84
CA ASP A 129 -7.27 -6.40 -7.72
C ASP A 129 -6.79 -5.95 -9.12
N PRO A 130 -7.04 -6.74 -10.19
CA PRO A 130 -6.50 -6.44 -11.52
C PRO A 130 -7.15 -5.20 -12.14
N GLY A 131 -8.41 -4.91 -11.81
CA GLY A 131 -9.13 -3.73 -12.32
C GLY A 131 -8.56 -2.44 -11.75
N LEU A 132 -8.29 -2.42 -10.45
CA LEU A 132 -7.67 -1.31 -9.74
C LEU A 132 -6.21 -1.13 -10.16
N SER A 133 -5.45 -2.21 -10.27
CA SER A 133 -4.05 -2.17 -10.71
C SER A 133 -3.94 -1.60 -12.13
N ALA A 134 -4.76 -2.08 -13.07
CA ALA A 134 -4.79 -1.53 -14.43
C ALA A 134 -5.24 -0.06 -14.46
N ALA A 135 -6.16 0.35 -13.57
CA ALA A 135 -6.60 1.74 -13.47
C ALA A 135 -5.49 2.66 -12.93
N LEU A 136 -4.75 2.22 -11.91
CA LEU A 136 -3.60 2.95 -11.36
C LEU A 136 -2.47 3.05 -12.39
N PHE A 137 -2.16 1.97 -13.09
CA PHE A 137 -1.14 1.96 -14.15
C PHE A 137 -1.46 3.00 -15.21
N ARG A 138 -2.68 2.97 -15.77
CA ARG A 138 -3.12 3.97 -16.76
C ARG A 138 -3.05 5.40 -16.24
N ALA A 139 -3.40 5.63 -14.96
CA ALA A 139 -3.32 6.95 -14.37
C ALA A 139 -1.87 7.45 -14.23
N GLY A 140 -0.93 6.55 -13.93
CA GLY A 140 0.50 6.86 -13.83
C GLY A 140 1.17 7.08 -15.20
N SER A 141 0.77 6.34 -16.23
CA SER A 141 1.35 6.43 -17.58
C SER A 141 1.03 7.73 -18.33
N VAL A 142 0.07 8.53 -17.85
CA VAL A 142 -0.32 9.81 -18.47
C VAL A 142 0.64 10.96 -18.08
N VAL A 143 1.55 10.71 -17.14
CA VAL A 143 2.47 11.72 -16.57
C VAL A 143 3.89 11.63 -17.16
N GLY A 144 4.11 10.75 -18.16
CA GLY A 144 5.38 10.56 -18.86
C GLY A 144 5.44 11.26 -20.22
#